data_AF-A0A836SEM3-F1
#
_entry.id   AF-A0A836SEM3-F1
#
_cell.length_a   1.000
_cell.length_b   1.000
_cell.length_c   1.000
_cell.angle_alpha   90.00
_cell.angle_beta   90.00
_cell.angle_gamma   90.00
#
_symmetry.space_group_name_H-M   'P 1'
#
loop_
_entity.id
_entity.type
_entity.pdbx_description
1 polymer ?
#
loop_
_entity_poly.entity_id
_entity_poly.type
_entity_poly.pdbx_seq_one_letter_code
_entity_poly.pdbx_strand_id
1 'polypeptide(L)'
;MFDAIWHDQQSRRDFFKACASLAAISFAIGHAQEYGKVDPREASYYRSLADGRIKCLLCPQGCTVPKGRRGLCRVRENRNGKYYTLAYGNPCAIHLDPIEKKPLFHFLPGTTALSIATAGCNFSCRYCQNWQISQTGPEDTI
;
A
#
# COMPACT_ATOMS: atom_id res chain seq x y z
N MET A 1 1.79 52.60 30.22
CA MET A 1 1.17 51.27 30.26
C MET A 1 0.62 50.97 28.87
N PHE A 2 1.49 50.55 27.96
CA PHE A 2 1.22 49.76 26.74
C PHE A 2 2.58 49.62 26.06
N ASP A 3 3.41 48.78 26.68
CA ASP A 3 4.66 48.31 26.13
C ASP A 3 4.42 47.46 24.88
N ALA A 4 5.41 47.53 23.99
CA ALA A 4 5.94 46.39 23.25
C ALA A 4 4.99 45.59 22.36
N ILE A 5 4.72 46.07 21.14
CA ILE A 5 4.42 45.17 20.02
C ILE A 5 5.04 45.79 18.75
N TRP A 6 5.83 45.00 18.01
CA TRP A 6 6.43 45.30 16.69
C TRP A 6 7.87 45.86 16.66
N HIS A 7 8.83 45.09 17.16
CA HIS A 7 10.17 45.05 16.58
C HIS A 7 10.63 43.59 16.45
N ASP A 8 10.25 42.93 15.36
CA ASP A 8 10.97 41.76 14.87
C ASP A 8 11.15 41.88 13.36
N GLN A 9 12.23 42.58 12.97
CA GLN A 9 12.70 42.60 11.58
C GLN A 9 13.43 41.27 11.35
N GLN A 10 12.70 40.21 11.04
CA GLN A 10 13.32 38.95 10.64
C GLN A 10 14.25 39.22 9.45
N SER A 11 15.54 38.92 9.61
CA SER A 11 16.50 39.15 8.54
C SER A 11 16.21 38.17 7.39
N ARG A 12 16.57 38.54 6.15
CA ARG A 12 16.43 37.64 4.98
C ARG A 12 17.08 36.28 5.23
N ARG A 13 18.19 36.24 5.99
CA ARG A 13 18.86 35.00 6.38
C ARG A 13 18.01 34.15 7.32
N ASP A 14 17.29 34.77 8.24
CA ASP A 14 16.42 34.05 9.18
C ASP A 14 15.17 33.53 8.48
N PHE A 15 14.63 34.29 7.53
CA PHE A 15 13.58 33.82 6.61
C PHE A 15 14.04 32.61 5.79
N PHE A 16 15.23 32.65 5.18
CA PHE A 16 15.75 31.52 4.41
C PHE A 16 16.05 30.29 5.29
N LYS A 17 16.52 30.47 6.53
CA LYS A 17 16.69 29.37 7.49
C LYS A 17 15.35 28.75 7.90
N ALA A 18 14.33 29.58 8.12
CA ALA A 18 12.97 29.12 8.43
C ALA A 18 12.35 28.37 7.24
N CYS A 19 12.50 28.87 6.01
CA CYS A 19 12.05 28.18 4.82
C CYS A 19 12.80 26.85 4.57
N ALA A 20 14.12 26.80 4.80
CA ALA A 20 14.90 25.58 4.66
C ALA A 20 14.52 24.51 5.68
N SER A 21 14.21 24.91 6.92
CA SER A 21 13.73 23.99 7.96
C SER A 21 12.31 23.50 7.69
N LEU A 22 11.41 24.37 7.19
CA LEU A 22 10.09 23.96 6.70
C LEU A 22 10.18 23.02 5.50
N ALA A 23 11.10 23.24 4.56
CA ALA A 23 11.32 22.36 3.42
C ALA A 23 11.84 20.98 3.85
N ALA A 24 12.75 20.92 4.83
CA ALA A 24 13.24 19.66 5.39
C ALA A 24 12.13 18.87 6.12
N ILE A 25 11.23 19.57 6.83
CA ILE A 25 10.06 18.97 7.47
C ILE A 25 9.06 18.46 6.42
N SER A 26 8.78 19.24 5.37
CA SER A 26 7.95 18.80 4.25
C SER A 26 8.55 17.63 3.48
N PHE A 27 9.87 17.52 3.37
CA PHE A 27 10.53 16.36 2.74
C PHE A 27 10.48 15.11 3.63
N ALA A 28 10.61 15.28 4.96
CA ALA A 28 10.47 14.19 5.91
C ALA A 28 9.02 13.68 6.05
N ILE A 29 8.03 14.56 5.89
CA ILE A 29 6.59 14.24 5.98
C ILE A 29 6.02 13.84 4.61
N GLY A 30 6.54 14.40 3.52
CA GLY A 30 6.00 14.27 2.15
C GLY A 30 6.07 12.85 1.57
N HIS A 31 7.04 12.04 1.98
CA HIS A 31 7.14 10.66 1.49
C HIS A 31 6.23 9.66 2.22
N ALA A 32 5.68 10.01 3.38
CA ALA A 32 4.84 9.10 4.14
C ALA A 32 3.42 8.94 3.57
N GLN A 33 3.00 9.89 2.71
CA GLN A 33 1.67 9.91 2.11
C GLN A 33 1.67 9.48 0.63
N GLU A 34 2.83 9.48 -0.05
CA GLU A 34 2.97 9.07 -1.45
C GLU A 34 2.96 7.55 -1.66
N TYR A 35 3.16 6.75 -0.61
CA TYR A 35 3.15 5.29 -0.68
C TYR A 35 2.18 4.76 0.39
N GLY A 36 1.05 4.16 -0.04
CA GLY A 36 0.02 3.59 0.82
C GLY A 36 0.67 2.76 1.90
N LYS A 37 0.21 2.88 3.15
CA LYS A 37 0.85 2.36 4.36
C LYS A 37 1.28 0.90 4.18
N VAL A 38 2.51 0.66 3.74
CA VAL A 38 3.09 -0.67 3.64
C VAL A 38 3.65 -0.99 5.01
N ASP A 39 2.81 -1.49 5.91
CA ASP A 39 3.28 -2.10 7.16
C ASP A 39 3.51 -3.60 6.91
N PRO A 40 4.75 -4.02 6.61
CA PRO A 40 5.05 -5.37 6.17
C PRO A 40 4.82 -6.35 7.33
N ARG A 41 3.70 -7.07 7.28
CA ARG A 41 3.42 -8.15 8.21
C ARG A 41 4.07 -9.44 7.72
N GLU A 42 4.69 -10.21 8.61
CA GLU A 42 5.17 -11.54 8.24
C GLU A 42 3.98 -12.38 7.73
N ALA A 43 4.15 -12.98 6.56
CA ALA A 43 3.06 -13.58 5.84
C ALA A 43 2.93 -15.07 6.16
N SER A 44 1.72 -15.56 6.36
CA SER A 44 1.48 -16.99 6.67
C SER A 44 1.67 -17.90 5.44
N TYR A 45 1.82 -19.22 5.67
CA TYR A 45 1.84 -20.24 4.62
C TYR A 45 3.01 -20.13 3.64
N TYR A 46 4.24 -20.25 4.17
CA TYR A 46 5.45 -20.38 3.37
C TYR A 46 6.49 -21.27 4.08
N ARG A 47 7.50 -21.70 3.33
CA ARG A 47 8.70 -22.35 3.89
C ARG A 47 9.94 -21.59 3.42
N SER A 48 10.87 -21.33 4.34
CA SER A 48 12.21 -20.87 3.98
C SER A 48 13.04 -22.03 3.45
N LEU A 49 13.78 -21.79 2.38
CA LEU A 49 14.71 -22.75 1.80
C LEU A 49 16.14 -22.43 2.25
N ALA A 50 17.03 -23.44 2.23
CA ALA A 50 18.40 -23.32 2.73
C ALA A 50 19.23 -22.23 2.01
N ASP A 51 18.89 -21.92 0.76
CA ASP A 51 19.55 -20.90 -0.07
C ASP A 51 18.94 -19.50 0.08
N GLY A 52 18.09 -19.28 1.09
CA GLY A 52 17.44 -18.00 1.37
C GLY A 52 16.24 -17.68 0.45
N ARG A 53 15.85 -18.60 -0.43
CA ARG A 53 14.59 -18.49 -1.18
C ARG A 53 13.40 -18.87 -0.30
N ILE A 54 12.21 -18.49 -0.75
CA ILE A 54 10.95 -18.87 -0.12
C ILE A 54 10.13 -19.77 -1.04
N LYS A 55 9.53 -20.83 -0.52
CA LYS A 55 8.43 -21.53 -1.18
C LYS A 55 7.10 -21.04 -0.61
N CYS A 56 6.31 -20.34 -1.42
CA CYS A 56 4.96 -19.90 -1.06
C CYS A 56 3.97 -21.07 -1.17
N LEU A 57 3.13 -21.24 -0.15
CA LEU A 57 2.13 -22.32 -0.07
C LEU A 57 0.68 -21.78 0.02
N LEU A 58 0.49 -20.47 -0.12
CA LEU A 58 -0.82 -19.82 0.07
C LEU A 58 -1.80 -20.06 -1.08
N CYS A 59 -1.31 -20.12 -2.31
CA CYS A 59 -2.17 -20.26 -3.48
C CYS A 59 -1.56 -21.27 -4.47
N PRO A 60 -2.34 -21.74 -5.46
CA PRO A 60 -1.92 -22.78 -6.40
C PRO A 60 -0.69 -22.44 -7.24
N GLN A 61 -0.31 -21.16 -7.36
CA GLN A 61 0.90 -20.74 -8.08
C GLN A 61 2.19 -21.30 -7.46
N GLY A 62 2.19 -21.61 -6.15
CA GLY A 62 3.31 -22.28 -5.50
C GLY A 62 4.67 -21.61 -5.71
N CYS A 63 4.73 -20.27 -5.74
CA CYS A 63 5.93 -19.54 -6.18
C CYS A 63 7.17 -19.89 -5.35
N THR A 64 8.31 -20.09 -6.01
CA THR A 64 9.63 -20.11 -5.37
C THR A 64 10.28 -18.74 -5.56
N VAL A 65 10.37 -17.96 -4.48
CA VAL A 65 10.67 -16.53 -4.53
C VAL A 65 12.11 -16.26 -4.07
N PRO A 66 12.98 -15.73 -4.93
CA PRO A 66 14.34 -15.33 -4.55
C PRO A 66 14.37 -14.21 -3.52
N LYS A 67 15.51 -14.06 -2.84
CA LYS A 67 15.76 -12.96 -1.91
C LYS A 67 15.55 -11.60 -2.61
N GLY A 68 14.83 -10.70 -1.96
CA GLY A 68 14.53 -9.36 -2.49
C GLY A 68 13.51 -9.34 -3.63
N ARG A 69 12.85 -10.47 -3.91
CA ARG A 69 11.85 -10.58 -4.98
C ARG A 69 10.46 -10.81 -4.41
N ARG A 70 9.47 -10.61 -5.27
CA ARG A 70 8.05 -10.83 -5.00
C ARG A 70 7.53 -12.08 -5.71
N GLY A 71 6.46 -12.64 -5.17
CA GLY A 71 5.69 -13.69 -5.86
C GLY A 71 4.90 -13.12 -7.05
N LEU A 72 4.26 -13.99 -7.83
CA LEU A 72 3.45 -13.60 -8.99
C LEU A 72 2.38 -12.55 -8.64
N CYS A 73 1.78 -12.66 -7.45
CA CYS A 73 0.75 -11.74 -6.98
C CYS A 73 1.24 -10.34 -6.63
N ARG A 74 2.56 -10.09 -6.65
CA ARG A 74 3.22 -8.80 -6.32
C ARG A 74 3.06 -8.29 -4.88
N VAL A 75 2.18 -8.90 -4.08
CA VAL A 75 1.84 -8.45 -2.71
C VAL A 75 2.57 -9.18 -1.60
N ARG A 76 3.45 -10.12 -1.95
CA ARG A 76 4.28 -10.84 -0.98
C ARG A 76 5.73 -10.88 -1.43
N GLU A 77 6.63 -10.50 -0.53
CA GLU A 77 8.05 -10.34 -0.83
C GLU A 77 8.97 -11.04 0.17
N ASN A 78 10.06 -11.60 -0.36
CA ASN A 78 11.08 -12.28 0.43
C ASN A 78 12.11 -11.25 0.91
N ARG A 79 12.09 -10.96 2.21
CA ARG A 79 13.10 -10.15 2.89
C ARG A 79 14.01 -11.07 3.69
N ASN A 80 15.22 -11.31 3.18
CA ASN A 80 16.26 -12.07 3.87
C ASN A 80 15.83 -13.47 4.35
N GLY A 81 15.10 -14.23 3.53
CA GLY A 81 14.67 -15.59 3.87
C GLY A 81 13.42 -15.64 4.76
N LYS A 82 12.79 -14.50 5.02
CA LYS A 82 11.45 -14.38 5.62
C LYS A 82 10.49 -13.76 4.62
N TYR A 83 9.23 -14.19 4.64
CA TYR A 83 8.24 -13.75 3.67
C TYR A 83 7.24 -12.79 4.30
N TYR A 84 7.02 -11.64 3.67
CA TYR A 84 6.17 -10.56 4.17
C TYR A 84 5.04 -10.28 3.20
N THR A 85 3.89 -9.83 3.72
CA THR A 85 2.76 -9.36 2.92
C THR A 85 2.68 -7.84 3.00
N LEU A 86 2.39 -7.24 1.85
CA LEU A 86 2.29 -5.80 1.65
C LEU A 86 0.83 -5.33 1.52
N ALA A 87 -0.11 -6.29 1.52
CA ALA A 87 -1.54 -6.03 1.42
C ALA A 87 -2.19 -5.80 2.80
N TYR A 88 -1.52 -6.17 3.89
CA TYR A 88 -2.09 -6.07 5.22
C TYR A 88 -2.31 -4.61 5.61
N GLY A 89 -3.56 -4.23 5.88
CA GLY A 89 -3.92 -2.86 6.25
C GLY A 89 -3.72 -1.83 5.13
N ASN A 90 -3.58 -2.28 3.88
CA ASN A 90 -3.31 -1.42 2.72
C ASN A 90 -4.37 -1.58 1.61
N PRO A 91 -5.62 -1.13 1.84
CA PRO A 91 -6.66 -1.16 0.82
C PRO A 91 -6.39 -0.12 -0.28
N CYS A 92 -6.67 -0.48 -1.52
CA CYS A 92 -6.60 0.42 -2.68
C CYS A 92 -7.98 0.87 -3.19
N ALA A 93 -9.05 0.18 -2.77
CA ALA A 93 -10.41 0.54 -3.12
C ALA A 93 -11.35 0.16 -1.98
N ILE A 94 -12.24 1.09 -1.63
CA ILE A 94 -13.32 0.90 -0.66
C ILE A 94 -14.57 1.56 -1.24
N HIS A 95 -15.61 0.76 -1.48
CA HIS A 95 -16.86 1.24 -2.07
C HIS A 95 -18.08 0.68 -1.34
N LEU A 96 -19.12 1.50 -1.23
CA LEU A 96 -20.47 1.10 -0.91
C LEU A 96 -21.26 1.10 -2.22
N ASP A 97 -21.60 -0.09 -2.70
CA ASP A 97 -22.36 -0.27 -3.95
C ASP A 97 -23.67 -1.02 -3.66
N PRO A 98 -24.70 -0.89 -4.50
CA PRO A 98 -25.85 -1.80 -4.46
C PRO A 98 -25.41 -3.26 -4.66
N ILE A 99 -26.10 -4.19 -4.00
CA ILE A 99 -25.79 -5.63 -4.09
C ILE A 99 -25.89 -6.17 -5.53
N GLU A 100 -26.71 -5.55 -6.38
CA GLU A 100 -26.92 -5.90 -7.79
C GLU A 100 -25.69 -5.67 -8.67
N LYS A 101 -24.74 -4.83 -8.23
CA LYS A 101 -23.44 -4.68 -8.91
C LYS A 101 -22.58 -5.95 -8.75
N LYS A 102 -22.81 -6.73 -7.70
CA LYS A 102 -22.11 -8.00 -7.44
C LYS A 102 -22.84 -9.12 -8.19
N PRO A 103 -22.21 -10.29 -8.43
CA PRO A 103 -22.86 -11.43 -9.09
C PRO A 103 -23.90 -12.11 -8.18
N LEU A 104 -24.81 -11.32 -7.59
CA LEU A 104 -25.77 -11.67 -6.54
C LEU A 104 -27.10 -10.90 -6.74
N PHE A 105 -27.58 -10.80 -7.98
CA PHE A 105 -28.69 -9.91 -8.36
C PHE A 105 -30.00 -10.13 -7.58
N HIS A 106 -30.32 -11.37 -7.21
CA HIS A 106 -31.54 -11.69 -6.43
C HIS A 106 -31.29 -11.89 -4.93
N PHE A 107 -30.10 -11.55 -4.45
CA PHE A 107 -29.75 -11.65 -3.04
C PHE A 107 -29.95 -10.29 -2.37
N LEU A 108 -30.96 -10.18 -1.50
CA LEU A 108 -31.29 -8.96 -0.76
C LEU A 108 -31.41 -7.67 -1.62
N PRO A 109 -32.33 -7.63 -2.61
CA PRO A 109 -32.42 -6.49 -3.54
C PRO A 109 -32.58 -5.14 -2.84
N GLY A 110 -31.95 -4.10 -3.39
CA GLY A 110 -31.96 -2.73 -2.89
C GLY A 110 -31.03 -2.48 -1.70
N THR A 111 -30.33 -3.50 -1.19
CA THR A 111 -29.39 -3.34 -0.08
C THR A 111 -27.99 -2.91 -0.55
N THR A 112 -27.20 -2.40 0.40
CA THR A 112 -25.82 -1.95 0.16
C THR A 112 -24.82 -3.03 0.54
N ALA A 113 -23.79 -3.21 -0.28
CA ALA A 113 -22.64 -4.06 -0.04
C ALA A 113 -21.36 -3.23 0.12
N LEU A 114 -20.62 -3.48 1.21
CA LEU A 114 -19.26 -2.97 1.38
C LEU A 114 -18.28 -3.83 0.56
N SER A 115 -17.53 -3.20 -0.34
CA SER A 115 -16.45 -3.82 -1.09
C SER A 115 -15.12 -3.21 -0.71
N ILE A 116 -14.18 -4.05 -0.31
CA ILE A 116 -12.81 -3.67 -0.01
C ILE A 116 -11.86 -4.52 -0.87
N ALA A 117 -10.85 -3.89 -1.45
CA ALA A 117 -9.83 -4.57 -2.25
C ALA A 117 -8.43 -4.04 -1.94
N THR A 118 -7.45 -4.93 -2.04
CA THR A 118 -6.02 -4.62 -2.00
C THR A 118 -5.43 -4.79 -3.40
N ALA A 119 -4.26 -4.18 -3.64
CA ALA A 119 -3.52 -4.40 -4.88
C ALA A 119 -3.17 -5.88 -5.09
N GLY A 120 -2.86 -6.26 -6.33
CA GLY A 120 -2.31 -7.57 -6.71
C GLY A 120 -3.32 -8.73 -6.74
N CYS A 121 -3.02 -9.74 -7.56
CA CYS A 121 -3.83 -10.95 -7.71
C CYS A 121 -2.96 -12.13 -8.16
N ASN A 122 -3.29 -13.33 -7.71
CA ASN A 122 -2.61 -14.57 -8.12
C ASN A 122 -3.09 -15.11 -9.48
N PHE A 123 -3.97 -14.38 -10.18
CA PHE A 123 -4.49 -14.66 -11.51
C PHE A 123 -4.19 -13.51 -12.48
N SER A 124 -4.08 -13.85 -13.76
CA SER A 124 -3.89 -12.92 -14.88
C SER A 124 -5.06 -13.04 -15.87
N CYS A 125 -6.28 -12.80 -15.38
CA CYS A 125 -7.51 -13.00 -16.15
C CYS A 125 -7.55 -12.06 -17.38
N ARG A 126 -7.88 -12.60 -18.56
CA ARG A 126 -7.93 -11.86 -19.83
C ARG A 126 -8.93 -10.70 -19.83
N TYR A 127 -10.05 -10.86 -19.11
CA TYR A 127 -11.15 -9.89 -19.04
C TYR A 127 -11.37 -9.38 -17.61
N CYS A 128 -10.29 -9.17 -16.87
CA CYS A 128 -10.39 -8.67 -15.50
C CYS A 128 -10.94 -7.24 -15.50
N GLN A 129 -12.14 -7.04 -14.93
CA GLN A 129 -12.71 -5.70 -14.75
C GLN A 129 -11.86 -4.84 -13.80
N ASN A 130 -11.21 -5.49 -12.83
CA ASN A 130 -10.35 -4.83 -11.84
C ASN A 130 -8.86 -4.94 -12.21
N TRP A 131 -8.52 -4.98 -13.52
CA TRP A 131 -7.14 -5.21 -13.96
C TRP A 131 -6.17 -4.14 -13.43
N GLN A 132 -6.62 -2.89 -13.31
CA GLN A 132 -5.80 -1.75 -12.86
C GLN A 132 -5.21 -1.99 -11.47
N ILE A 133 -5.99 -2.53 -10.54
CA ILE A 133 -5.52 -2.82 -9.16
C ILE A 133 -4.99 -4.24 -9.01
N SER A 134 -5.53 -5.22 -9.75
CA SER A 134 -5.14 -6.64 -9.61
C SER A 134 -3.79 -6.96 -10.28
N GLN A 135 -3.40 -6.17 -11.28
CA GLN A 135 -2.18 -6.40 -12.06
C GLN A 135 -1.05 -5.43 -11.71
N THR A 136 -1.19 -4.65 -10.64
CA THR A 136 -0.20 -3.67 -10.21
C THR A 136 0.32 -3.95 -8.79
N GLY A 137 1.42 -3.31 -8.41
CA GLY A 137 1.98 -3.40 -7.06
C GLY A 137 1.23 -2.52 -6.06
N PRO A 138 1.26 -2.83 -4.74
CA PRO A 138 0.67 -1.96 -3.71
C PRO A 138 1.18 -0.51 -3.73
N GLU A 139 2.42 -0.30 -4.16
CA GLU A 139 3.03 1.02 -4.37
C GLU A 139 2.41 1.83 -5.51
N ASP A 140 1.68 1.20 -6.43
CA ASP A 140 1.18 1.80 -7.68
C ASP A 140 -0.35 2.00 -7.68
N THR A 141 -1.02 1.84 -6.53
CA THR A 141 -2.49 1.88 -6.41
C THR A 141 -3.05 3.12 -5.69
N ILE A 142 -2.27 4.19 -5.57
CA ILE A 142 -2.62 5.41 -4.82
C ILE A 142 -3.03 6.51 -5.78
#